data_AF-A0AAC9IGF0-F1
#
_entry.id   AF-A0AAC9IGF0-F1
#
_cell.length_a   1.000
_cell.length_b   1.000
_cell.length_c   1.000
_cell.angle_alpha   90.00
_cell.angle_beta   90.00
_cell.angle_gamma   90.00
#
_symmetry.space_group_name_H-M   'P 1'
#
loop_
_entity.id
_entity.type
_entity.pdbx_description
1 polymer ?
#
loop_
_entity_poly.entity_id
_entity_poly.type
_entity_poly.pdbx_seq_one_letter_code
_entity_poly.pdbx_strand_id
1 'polypeptide(L)'
;MQLVFKPQKYLTLNLKRVTSRSILLQNLIIILLNMFFVTCIIVQLLPSSESYNFFALYAFIAFIFTPFYLIINFIISLLYLLVMIFFHPTLKISRFFVVILTYNTLIFFSNSVGINLIFMFENSIVMVIVFLITFITVVWASRILFLGLVNFVGYSKKASLNFCIVLFLFNLISFGGGFLVNV
;
A
#
# COMPACT_ATOMS: atom_id res chain seq x y z
N MET A 1 -1.99 11.23 18.18
CA MET A 1 -3.35 11.14 18.78
C MET A 1 -4.52 11.45 17.84
N GLN A 2 -4.43 12.40 16.88
CA GLN A 2 -5.59 12.69 15.99
C GLN A 2 -5.97 11.54 15.02
N LEU A 3 -5.02 10.65 14.67
CA LEU A 3 -5.27 9.49 13.80
C LEU A 3 -6.33 8.53 14.33
N VAL A 4 -6.30 8.22 15.64
CA VAL A 4 -7.15 7.21 16.28
C VAL A 4 -8.48 7.82 16.74
N PHE A 5 -8.44 9.04 17.29
CA PHE A 5 -9.62 9.66 17.88
C PHE A 5 -10.44 10.55 16.92
N LYS A 6 -9.85 11.03 15.82
CA LYS A 6 -10.54 11.88 14.81
C LYS A 6 -10.05 11.58 13.38
N PRO A 7 -10.25 10.36 12.85
CA PRO A 7 -9.73 9.94 11.55
C PRO A 7 -10.23 10.84 10.40
N GLN A 8 -11.46 11.33 10.49
CA GLN A 8 -12.04 12.26 9.51
C GLN A 8 -11.22 13.55 9.35
N LYS A 9 -10.77 14.17 10.46
CA LYS A 9 -9.99 15.41 10.42
C LYS A 9 -8.63 15.19 9.76
N TYR A 10 -7.97 14.08 10.07
CA TYR A 10 -6.67 13.71 9.48
C TYR A 10 -6.75 13.46 7.97
N LEU A 11 -7.82 12.79 7.51
CA LEU A 11 -8.06 12.53 6.08
C LEU A 11 -8.36 13.82 5.30
N THR A 12 -9.06 14.78 5.92
CA THR A 12 -9.43 16.05 5.26
C THR A 12 -8.35 17.14 5.28
N LEU A 13 -7.27 16.95 6.05
CA LEU A 13 -6.19 17.92 6.19
C LEU A 13 -5.41 18.08 4.88
N ASN A 14 -5.30 19.34 4.40
CA ASN A 14 -4.59 19.76 3.18
C ASN A 14 -5.17 19.26 1.85
N LEU A 15 -6.49 19.10 1.74
CA LEU A 15 -7.19 18.74 0.50
C LEU A 15 -6.72 19.53 -0.74
N LYS A 16 -6.38 20.81 -0.62
CA LYS A 16 -6.04 21.68 -1.77
C LYS A 16 -4.60 21.57 -2.30
N ARG A 17 -3.67 20.89 -1.61
CA ARG A 17 -2.22 20.95 -1.93
C ARG A 17 -1.64 19.68 -2.58
N VAL A 18 -2.48 18.72 -2.97
CA VAL A 18 -2.03 17.38 -3.40
C VAL A 18 -1.84 17.32 -4.91
N THR A 19 -0.63 16.95 -5.35
CA THR A 19 -0.29 16.76 -6.77
C THR A 19 -0.06 15.28 -7.09
N SER A 20 -0.27 14.88 -8.35
CA SER A 20 -0.04 13.49 -8.78
C SER A 20 1.41 13.04 -8.55
N ARG A 21 2.38 13.94 -8.71
CA ARG A 21 3.80 13.69 -8.41
C ARG A 21 4.04 13.39 -6.93
N SER A 22 3.38 14.13 -6.04
CA SER A 22 3.50 13.91 -4.59
C SER A 22 2.95 12.54 -4.18
N ILE A 23 1.81 12.13 -4.72
CA ILE A 23 1.26 10.80 -4.43
C ILE A 23 2.13 9.70 -5.04
N LEU A 24 2.63 9.88 -6.27
CA LEU A 24 3.54 8.91 -6.90
C LEU A 24 4.78 8.68 -6.02
N LEU A 25 5.40 9.75 -5.52
CA LEU A 25 6.57 9.64 -4.65
C LEU A 25 6.25 8.89 -3.35
N GLN A 26 5.08 9.15 -2.76
CA GLN A 26 4.64 8.42 -1.56
C GLN A 26 4.39 6.94 -1.84
N ASN A 27 3.78 6.60 -2.99
CA ASN A 27 3.64 5.20 -3.41
C ASN A 27 4.99 4.53 -3.63
N LEU A 28 5.98 5.22 -4.22
CA LEU A 28 7.33 4.67 -4.38
C LEU A 28 7.98 4.34 -3.02
N ILE A 29 7.82 5.19 -2.01
CA ILE A 29 8.30 4.91 -0.65
C ILE A 29 7.65 3.65 -0.09
N ILE A 30 6.32 3.52 -0.24
CA ILE A 30 5.59 2.33 0.26
C ILE A 30 6.00 1.08 -0.50
N ILE A 31 6.21 1.16 -1.82
CA ILE A 31 6.68 0.04 -2.64
C ILE A 31 8.07 -0.41 -2.18
N LEU A 32 9.00 0.53 -1.96
CA LEU A 32 10.34 0.21 -1.46
C LEU A 32 10.30 -0.46 -0.07
N LEU A 33 9.47 0.08 0.84
CA LEU A 33 9.22 -0.58 2.12
C LEU A 33 8.63 -1.98 1.92
N ASN A 34 7.76 -2.17 0.93
CA ASN A 34 7.21 -3.48 0.64
C ASN A 34 8.25 -4.46 0.11
N MET A 35 9.21 -4.00 -0.70
CA MET A 35 10.30 -4.84 -1.21
C MET A 35 11.17 -5.40 -0.08
N PHE A 36 11.28 -4.69 1.05
CA PHE A 36 11.93 -5.22 2.24
C PHE A 36 11.20 -6.46 2.77
N PHE A 37 9.86 -6.39 2.91
CA PHE A 37 9.05 -7.54 3.34
C PHE A 37 9.08 -8.70 2.34
N VAL A 38 9.07 -8.41 1.03
CA VAL A 38 9.25 -9.43 0.00
C VAL A 38 10.61 -10.11 0.10
N THR A 39 11.66 -9.33 0.38
CA THR A 39 13.01 -9.88 0.59
C THR A 39 13.03 -10.82 1.79
N CYS A 40 12.41 -10.45 2.91
CA CYS A 40 12.28 -11.32 4.08
C CYS A 40 11.58 -12.65 3.75
N ILE A 41 10.51 -12.63 2.97
CA ILE A 41 9.81 -13.86 2.53
C ILE A 41 10.74 -14.75 1.71
N ILE A 42 11.44 -14.18 0.73
CA ILE A 42 12.35 -14.95 -0.14
C ILE A 42 13.48 -15.58 0.70
N VAL A 43 14.06 -14.82 1.62
CA VAL A 43 15.10 -15.27 2.55
C VAL A 43 14.61 -16.44 3.41
N GLN A 44 13.36 -16.39 3.88
CA GLN A 44 12.76 -17.47 4.67
C GLN A 44 12.47 -18.74 3.84
N LEU A 45 12.18 -18.60 2.55
CA LEU A 45 11.93 -19.74 1.65
C LEU A 45 13.21 -20.39 1.12
N LEU A 46 14.34 -19.67 1.16
CA LEU A 46 15.63 -20.19 0.71
C LEU A 46 16.24 -21.14 1.74
N PRO A 47 16.96 -22.19 1.30
CA PRO A 47 17.65 -23.10 2.21
C PRO A 47 18.71 -22.37 3.04
N SER A 48 18.81 -22.73 4.32
CA SER A 48 19.69 -22.09 5.32
C SER A 48 21.19 -22.23 5.07
N SER A 49 21.60 -22.98 4.04
CA SER A 49 23.00 -23.22 3.68
C SER A 49 23.63 -22.09 2.86
N GLU A 50 22.85 -21.13 2.36
CA GLU A 50 23.38 -20.04 1.52
C GLU A 50 23.65 -18.78 2.33
N SER A 51 24.91 -18.32 2.33
CA SER A 51 25.28 -17.00 2.87
C SER A 51 24.97 -15.91 1.84
N TYR A 52 23.76 -15.36 1.86
CA TYR A 52 23.38 -14.23 1.01
C TYR A 52 23.56 -12.88 1.72
N ASN A 53 24.03 -11.88 0.97
CA ASN A 53 24.04 -10.49 1.43
C ASN A 53 22.62 -9.92 1.32
N PHE A 54 21.93 -9.80 2.46
CA PHE A 54 20.54 -9.31 2.53
C PHE A 54 20.35 -7.97 1.82
N PHE A 55 21.30 -7.03 1.99
CA PHE A 55 21.19 -5.71 1.38
C PHE A 55 21.30 -5.77 -0.15
N ALA A 56 22.20 -6.62 -0.67
CA ALA A 56 22.34 -6.81 -2.11
C ALA A 56 21.09 -7.47 -2.71
N LEU A 57 20.52 -8.46 -2.02
CA LEU A 57 19.28 -9.13 -2.43
C LEU A 57 18.09 -8.15 -2.44
N TYR A 58 17.95 -7.34 -1.38
CA TYR A 58 16.94 -6.29 -1.32
C TYR A 58 17.09 -5.28 -2.47
N ALA A 59 18.30 -4.79 -2.73
CA ALA A 59 18.55 -3.84 -3.80
C ALA A 59 18.21 -4.43 -5.18
N PHE A 60 18.57 -5.70 -5.41
CA PHE A 60 18.25 -6.44 -6.62
C PHE A 60 16.73 -6.61 -6.82
N ILE A 61 16.02 -7.09 -5.79
CA ILE A 61 14.56 -7.24 -5.81
C ILE A 61 13.90 -5.88 -6.06
N ALA A 62 14.30 -4.84 -5.33
CA ALA A 62 13.73 -3.51 -5.49
C ALA A 62 13.95 -2.95 -6.90
N PHE A 63 15.15 -3.11 -7.46
CA PHE A 63 15.48 -2.60 -8.79
C PHE A 63 14.72 -3.32 -9.90
N ILE A 64 14.46 -4.62 -9.75
CA ILE A 64 13.72 -5.41 -10.74
C ILE A 64 12.22 -5.26 -10.55
N PHE A 65 11.69 -5.53 -9.36
CA PHE A 65 10.25 -5.60 -9.15
C PHE A 65 9.57 -4.24 -9.19
N THR A 66 10.21 -3.17 -8.73
CA THR A 66 9.60 -1.83 -8.73
C THR A 66 9.18 -1.36 -10.13
N PRO A 67 10.06 -1.37 -11.17
CA PRO A 67 9.64 -0.95 -12.50
C PRO A 67 8.56 -1.86 -13.10
N PHE A 68 8.66 -3.18 -12.95
CA PHE A 68 7.61 -4.10 -13.41
C PHE A 68 6.27 -3.83 -12.74
N TYR A 69 6.28 -3.61 -11.42
CA TYR A 69 5.09 -3.28 -10.65
C TYR A 69 4.43 -1.99 -11.15
N LEU A 70 5.20 -0.95 -11.45
CA LEU A 70 4.70 0.31 -12.01
C LEU A 70 4.09 0.11 -13.41
N ILE A 71 4.75 -0.67 -14.27
CA ILE A 71 4.28 -0.97 -15.64
C ILE A 71 2.96 -1.74 -15.60
N ILE A 72 2.86 -2.80 -14.79
CA ILE A 72 1.63 -3.59 -14.65
C ILE A 72 0.48 -2.70 -14.14
N ASN A 73 0.75 -1.88 -13.12
CA ASN A 73 -0.26 -0.95 -12.60
C ASN A 73 -0.68 0.08 -13.64
N PHE A 74 0.22 0.52 -14.51
CA PHE A 74 -0.12 1.42 -15.62
C PHE A 74 -1.06 0.75 -16.62
N ILE A 75 -0.78 -0.50 -17.01
CA ILE A 75 -1.64 -1.27 -17.91
C ILE A 75 -3.02 -1.49 -17.29
N ILE A 76 -3.09 -1.93 -16.03
CA ILE A 76 -4.34 -2.09 -15.28
C ILE A 76 -5.13 -0.78 -15.27
N SER A 77 -4.45 0.34 -15.01
CA SER A 77 -5.10 1.65 -14.97
C SER A 77 -5.66 2.06 -16.33
N LEU A 78 -4.98 1.70 -17.42
CA LEU A 78 -5.43 1.96 -18.78
C LEU A 78 -6.70 1.15 -19.08
N LEU A 79 -6.75 -0.12 -18.69
CA LEU A 79 -7.94 -0.97 -18.82
C LEU A 79 -9.15 -0.38 -18.06
N TYR A 80 -8.96 0.01 -16.80
CA TYR A 80 -10.04 0.64 -16.03
C TYR A 80 -10.47 2.00 -16.62
N LEU A 81 -9.52 2.79 -17.15
CA LEU A 81 -9.86 4.07 -17.77
C LEU A 81 -10.71 3.89 -19.02
N LEU A 82 -10.44 2.87 -19.85
CA LEU A 82 -11.26 2.57 -21.03
C LEU A 82 -12.73 2.35 -20.68
N VAL A 83 -13.01 1.70 -19.54
CA VAL A 83 -14.38 1.52 -19.04
C VAL A 83 -14.93 2.82 -18.45
N MET A 84 -14.11 3.54 -17.68
CA MET A 84 -14.54 4.74 -16.96
C MET A 84 -14.70 5.97 -17.85
N ILE A 85 -14.09 6.01 -19.04
CA ILE A 85 -14.18 7.17 -19.95
C ILE A 85 -15.62 7.40 -20.45
N PHE A 86 -16.43 6.33 -20.52
CA PHE A 86 -17.84 6.40 -20.85
C PHE A 86 -18.68 7.11 -19.78
N PHE A 87 -18.25 7.04 -18.51
CA PHE A 87 -18.95 7.64 -17.37
C PHE A 87 -18.34 8.98 -16.94
N HIS A 88 -17.02 9.15 -17.10
CA HIS A 88 -16.26 10.33 -16.69
C HIS A 88 -15.24 10.74 -17.77
N PRO A 89 -15.67 11.40 -18.85
CA PRO A 89 -14.83 11.72 -20.01
C PRO A 89 -13.71 12.73 -19.73
N THR A 90 -13.78 13.48 -18.63
CA THR A 90 -12.76 14.47 -18.23
C THR A 90 -11.61 13.89 -17.41
N LEU A 91 -11.64 12.58 -17.13
CA LEU A 91 -10.72 11.92 -16.22
C LEU A 91 -9.36 11.69 -16.88
N LYS A 92 -8.32 12.31 -16.32
CA LYS A 92 -6.95 12.21 -16.85
C LYS A 92 -6.26 10.93 -16.39
N ILE A 93 -5.68 10.18 -17.33
CA ILE A 93 -4.99 8.92 -17.04
C ILE A 93 -3.91 9.03 -15.97
N SER A 94 -3.12 10.11 -15.98
CA SER A 94 -2.03 10.33 -15.01
C SER A 94 -2.54 10.46 -13.58
N ARG A 95 -3.75 10.99 -13.40
CA ARG A 95 -4.37 11.15 -12.09
C ARG A 95 -5.02 9.85 -11.62
N PHE A 96 -5.63 9.13 -12.55
CA PHE A 96 -6.26 7.83 -12.29
C PHE A 96 -5.25 6.73 -11.95
N PHE A 97 -4.17 6.65 -12.72
CA PHE A 97 -3.06 5.74 -12.50
C PHE A 97 -2.54 5.81 -11.08
N VAL A 98 -2.34 7.03 -10.59
CA VAL A 98 -1.79 7.27 -9.25
C VAL A 98 -2.75 6.80 -8.15
N VAL A 99 -4.07 6.86 -8.37
CA VAL A 99 -5.09 6.34 -7.42
C VAL A 99 -5.09 4.81 -7.41
N ILE A 100 -5.09 4.18 -8.59
CA ILE A 100 -5.02 2.72 -8.72
C ILE A 100 -3.71 2.18 -8.15
N LEU A 101 -2.61 2.86 -8.42
CA LEU A 101 -1.31 2.51 -7.87
C LEU A 101 -1.34 2.52 -6.34
N THR A 102 -1.94 3.54 -5.71
CA THR A 102 -2.08 3.56 -4.25
C THR A 102 -2.92 2.39 -3.73
N TYR A 103 -4.04 2.09 -4.38
CA TYR A 103 -4.91 0.97 -4.01
C TYR A 103 -4.17 -0.37 -4.07
N ASN A 104 -3.53 -0.66 -5.20
CA ASN A 104 -2.79 -1.91 -5.37
C ASN A 104 -1.58 -1.99 -4.45
N THR A 105 -0.85 -0.88 -4.28
CA THR A 105 0.32 -0.82 -3.36
C THR A 105 -0.09 -1.14 -1.93
N LEU A 106 -1.25 -0.64 -1.49
CA LEU A 106 -1.78 -0.91 -0.16
C LEU A 106 -2.10 -2.40 0.03
N ILE A 107 -2.79 -3.03 -0.93
CA ILE A 107 -3.09 -4.47 -0.90
C ILE A 107 -1.80 -5.30 -0.92
N PHE A 108 -0.88 -4.97 -1.82
CA PHE A 108 0.39 -5.69 -1.95
C PHE A 108 1.22 -5.60 -0.66
N PHE A 109 1.24 -4.43 -0.03
CA PHE A 109 1.90 -4.22 1.26
C PHE A 109 1.29 -5.06 2.37
N SER A 110 -0.03 -5.00 2.54
CA SER A 110 -0.72 -5.77 3.59
C SER A 110 -0.59 -7.28 3.39
N ASN A 111 -0.62 -7.78 2.15
CA ASN A 111 -0.39 -9.20 1.87
C ASN A 111 1.05 -9.62 2.17
N SER A 112 2.04 -8.82 1.78
CA SER A 112 3.45 -9.16 2.02
C SER A 112 3.77 -9.16 3.52
N VAL A 113 3.23 -8.22 4.28
CA VAL A 113 3.34 -8.23 5.75
C VAL A 113 2.59 -9.42 6.35
N GLY A 114 1.35 -9.68 5.92
CA GLY A 114 0.55 -10.80 6.42
C GLY A 114 1.25 -12.15 6.22
N ILE A 115 1.87 -12.36 5.05
CA ILE A 115 2.69 -13.54 4.77
C ILE A 115 3.91 -13.62 5.71
N ASN A 116 4.63 -12.51 5.91
CA ASN A 116 5.74 -12.47 6.87
C ASN A 116 5.30 -12.86 8.28
N LEU A 117 4.12 -12.40 8.72
CA LEU A 117 3.57 -12.74 10.03
C LEU A 117 3.20 -14.22 10.17
N ILE A 118 2.79 -14.88 9.07
CA ILE A 118 2.53 -16.32 9.06
C ILE A 118 3.85 -17.09 9.20
N PHE A 119 4.88 -16.71 8.43
CA PHE A 119 6.16 -17.43 8.40
C PHE A 119 7.10 -17.11 9.57
N MET A 120 6.92 -15.98 10.27
CA MET A 120 7.79 -15.59 11.38
C MET A 120 7.06 -14.71 12.41
N PHE A 121 7.18 -15.08 13.69
CA PHE A 121 8.03 -14.38 14.66
C PHE A 121 7.96 -15.09 16.03
N GLU A 122 9.03 -15.78 16.42
CA GLU A 122 9.18 -16.25 17.82
C GLU A 122 9.42 -15.07 18.79
N ASN A 123 9.90 -13.93 18.25
CA ASN A 123 10.20 -12.73 19.04
C ASN A 123 9.03 -11.73 19.01
N SER A 124 8.32 -11.66 20.14
CA SER A 124 7.17 -10.79 20.36
C SER A 124 7.46 -9.30 20.16
N ILE A 125 8.68 -8.83 20.45
CA ILE A 125 9.05 -7.41 20.28
C ILE A 125 9.10 -7.03 18.80
N VAL A 126 9.71 -7.88 17.96
CA VAL A 126 9.83 -7.60 16.53
C VAL A 126 8.46 -7.64 15.85
N MET A 127 7.59 -8.57 16.28
CA MET A 127 6.21 -8.64 15.83
C MET A 127 5.44 -7.34 16.13
N VAL A 128 5.57 -6.78 17.33
CA VAL A 128 4.95 -5.50 17.71
C VAL A 128 5.49 -4.33 16.87
N ILE A 129 6.80 -4.30 16.59
CA ILE A 129 7.40 -3.26 15.75
C ILE A 129 6.85 -3.34 14.32
N VAL A 130 6.79 -4.53 13.73
CA VAL A 130 6.23 -4.76 12.39
C VAL A 130 4.75 -4.38 12.36
N PHE A 131 3.98 -4.72 13.40
CA PHE A 131 2.59 -4.29 13.55
C PHE A 131 2.46 -2.76 13.49
N LEU A 132 3.25 -2.04 14.30
CA LEU A 132 3.19 -0.58 14.37
C LEU A 132 3.57 0.08 13.04
N ILE A 133 4.66 -0.38 12.41
CA ILE A 133 5.10 0.13 11.10
C ILE A 133 4.01 -0.11 10.04
N THR A 134 3.40 -1.29 10.06
CA THR A 134 2.34 -1.64 9.11
C THR A 134 1.11 -0.78 9.33
N PHE A 135 0.67 -0.62 10.58
CA PHE A 135 -0.46 0.23 10.93
C PHE A 135 -0.26 1.67 10.47
N ILE A 136 0.91 2.26 10.75
CA ILE A 136 1.25 3.63 10.33
C ILE A 136 1.24 3.74 8.81
N THR A 137 1.83 2.78 8.10
CA THR A 137 1.88 2.75 6.64
C THR A 137 0.49 2.61 6.03
N VAL A 138 -0.37 1.74 6.56
CA VAL A 138 -1.74 1.54 6.08
C VAL A 138 -2.59 2.79 6.29
N VAL A 139 -2.48 3.46 7.45
CA VAL A 139 -3.20 4.73 7.66
C VAL A 139 -2.67 5.82 6.71
N TRP A 140 -1.35 5.89 6.52
CA TRP A 140 -0.76 6.85 5.59
C TRP A 140 -1.24 6.61 4.15
N ALA A 141 -1.16 5.37 3.66
CA ALA A 141 -1.63 4.97 2.34
C ALA A 141 -3.13 5.21 2.16
N SER A 142 -3.95 4.94 3.18
CA SER A 142 -5.39 5.21 3.16
C SER A 142 -5.70 6.70 3.02
N ARG A 143 -4.90 7.58 3.66
CA ARG A 143 -5.01 9.04 3.49
C ARG A 143 -4.67 9.46 2.07
N ILE A 144 -3.61 8.91 1.51
CA ILE A 144 -3.19 9.19 0.14
C ILE A 144 -4.29 8.80 -0.84
N LEU A 145 -4.87 7.61 -0.65
CA LEU A 145 -5.97 7.10 -1.46
C LEU A 145 -7.20 8.00 -1.35
N PHE A 146 -7.59 8.41 -0.14
CA PHE A 146 -8.69 9.34 0.08
C PHE A 146 -8.50 10.67 -0.69
N LEU A 147 -7.32 11.26 -0.59
CA LEU A 147 -6.99 12.51 -1.28
C LEU A 147 -7.01 12.33 -2.80
N GLY A 148 -6.55 11.19 -3.31
CA GLY A 148 -6.65 10.82 -4.71
C GLY A 148 -8.09 10.69 -5.19
N LEU A 149 -8.95 9.97 -4.47
CA LEU A 149 -10.35 9.78 -4.85
C LEU A 149 -11.13 11.10 -4.89
N VAL A 150 -10.95 11.96 -3.89
CA VAL A 150 -11.67 13.24 -3.81
C VAL A 150 -11.15 14.24 -4.85
N ASN A 151 -9.83 14.42 -4.96
CA ASN A 151 -9.27 15.51 -5.76
C ASN A 151 -9.07 15.15 -7.24
N PHE A 152 -8.89 13.85 -7.56
CA PHE A 152 -8.52 13.41 -8.91
C PHE A 152 -9.64 12.68 -9.62
N VAL A 153 -10.35 11.80 -8.93
CA VAL A 153 -11.49 11.06 -9.50
C VAL A 153 -12.77 11.88 -9.40
N GLY A 154 -12.87 12.76 -8.40
CA GLY A 154 -14.04 13.62 -8.18
C GLY A 154 -15.16 12.93 -7.40
N TYR A 155 -14.85 11.86 -6.67
CA TYR A 155 -15.84 11.23 -5.79
C TYR A 155 -16.23 12.12 -4.62
N SER A 156 -17.46 11.93 -4.14
CA SER A 156 -17.93 12.62 -2.93
C SER A 156 -17.05 12.26 -1.73
N LYS A 157 -16.88 13.22 -0.80
CA LYS A 157 -16.11 13.00 0.43
C LYS A 157 -16.64 11.81 1.23
N LYS A 158 -17.98 11.65 1.28
CA LYS A 158 -18.64 10.57 2.01
C LYS A 158 -18.35 9.20 1.37
N ALA A 159 -18.48 9.08 0.06
CA ALA A 159 -18.18 7.83 -0.65
C ALA A 159 -16.70 7.45 -0.54
N SER A 160 -15.80 8.42 -0.73
CA SER A 160 -14.36 8.20 -0.61
C SER A 160 -13.94 7.76 0.79
N LEU A 161 -14.54 8.35 1.83
CA LEU A 161 -14.27 7.99 3.22
C LEU A 161 -14.76 6.57 3.54
N ASN A 162 -15.97 6.22 3.12
CA ASN A 162 -16.51 4.87 3.31
C ASN A 162 -15.64 3.82 2.62
N PHE A 163 -15.24 4.08 1.36
CA PHE A 163 -14.34 3.19 0.63
C PHE A 163 -13.00 2.99 1.34
N CYS A 164 -12.36 4.08 1.79
CA CYS A 164 -11.10 4.00 2.53
C CYS A 164 -11.25 3.27 3.87
N ILE A 165 -12.36 3.43 4.60
CA ILE A 165 -12.61 2.70 5.85
C ILE A 165 -12.79 1.20 5.60
N VAL A 166 -13.59 0.83 4.60
CA VAL A 166 -13.80 -0.59 4.25
C VAL A 166 -12.48 -1.22 3.84
N LEU A 167 -11.70 -0.54 3.01
CA LEU A 167 -10.37 -1.01 2.60
C LEU A 167 -9.43 -1.11 3.81
N PHE A 168 -9.42 -0.13 4.70
CA PHE A 168 -8.62 -0.15 5.92
C PHE A 168 -8.95 -1.36 6.80
N LEU A 169 -10.24 -1.64 7.03
CA LEU A 169 -10.69 -2.81 7.79
C LEU A 169 -10.32 -4.12 7.11
N PHE A 170 -10.49 -4.22 5.79
CA PHE A 170 -10.08 -5.40 5.03
C PHE A 170 -8.58 -5.69 5.18
N ASN A 171 -7.74 -4.66 5.14
CA ASN A 171 -6.30 -4.81 5.31
C ASN A 171 -5.90 -5.12 6.75
N LEU A 172 -6.64 -4.61 7.75
CA LEU A 172 -6.47 -5.02 9.15
C LEU A 172 -6.83 -6.49 9.37
N ILE A 173 -7.89 -6.99 8.73
CA ILE A 173 -8.27 -8.41 8.82
C ILE A 173 -7.23 -9.29 8.12
N SER A 174 -6.79 -8.90 6.91
CA SER A 174 -5.77 -9.64 6.16
C SER A 174 -4.44 -9.72 6.91
N PHE A 175 -4.09 -8.65 7.63
CA PHE A 175 -2.96 -8.62 8.54
C PHE A 175 -3.20 -9.44 9.82
N GLY A 176 -4.37 -9.28 10.45
CA GLY A 176 -4.72 -9.92 11.72
C GLY A 176 -4.92 -11.43 11.62
N GLY A 177 -5.30 -11.92 10.43
CA GLY A 177 -5.35 -13.35 10.13
C GLY A 177 -3.99 -14.01 10.28
N GLY A 178 -2.89 -13.33 9.93
CA GLY A 178 -1.53 -13.85 10.16
C GLY A 178 -1.14 -13.92 11.64
N PHE A 179 -1.69 -13.03 12.47
CA PHE A 179 -1.46 -13.03 13.93
C PHE A 179 -2.20 -14.19 14.63
N LEU A 180 -3.41 -14.52 14.20
CA LEU A 180 -4.24 -15.57 14.83
C LEU A 180 -3.79 -17.00 14.49
N VAL A 181 -3.04 -17.20 13.41
CA VAL A 181 -2.56 -18.55 13.00
C VAL A 181 -1.34 -18.99 13.82
N ASN A 182 -0.64 -18.05 14.46
CA ASN A 182 0.59 -18.30 15.24
C ASN A 182 0.40 -18.21 16.77
N VAL A 183 -0.86 -18.19 17.26
CA VAL A 183 -1.22 -18.36 18.67
C VAL A 183 -1.83 -19.74 18.86
#